data_AF-A0A966YSX4-F1
#
_entry.id   AF-A0A966YSX4-F1
#
_cell.length_a   1.000
_cell.length_b   1.000
_cell.length_c   1.000
_cell.angle_alpha   90.00
_cell.angle_beta   90.00
_cell.angle_gamma   90.00
#
_symmetry.space_group_name_H-M   'P 1'
#
loop_
_entity.id
_entity.type
_entity.pdbx_description
1 polymer ?
#
loop_
_entity_poly.entity_id
_entity_poly.type
_entity_poly.pdbx_seq_one_letter_code
_entity_poly.pdbx_strand_id
1 'polypeptide(L)' 'MSITWNKHPVSLDKPVLVVYLSGWIDSGGAAQLATDALLEECQAEPLAVFDDDTYLDFRARRPTMKL' A
#
# COMPACT_ATOMS: atom_id res chain seq x y z
N MET A 1 -3.54 -12.06 -11.78
CA MET A 1 -4.61 -11.19 -11.19
C MET A 1 -5.14 -11.82 -9.90
N SER A 2 -4.25 -12.05 -8.94
CA SER A 2 -4.59 -12.62 -7.63
C SER A 2 -4.36 -11.59 -6.52
N ILE A 3 -5.07 -11.78 -5.41
CA ILE A 3 -4.89 -11.05 -4.16
C ILE A 3 -4.70 -12.10 -3.07
N THR A 4 -3.64 -11.97 -2.29
CA THR A 4 -3.38 -12.84 -1.14
C THR A 4 -3.87 -12.13 0.12
N TRP A 5 -4.81 -12.75 0.83
CA TRP A 5 -5.39 -12.20 2.06
C TRP A 5 -4.67 -12.72 3.30
N ASN A 6 -4.35 -11.83 4.23
CA ASN A 6 -3.78 -12.19 5.52
C ASN A 6 -4.89 -12.48 6.53
N LYS A 7 -4.61 -13.36 7.50
CA LYS A 7 -5.53 -13.60 8.61
C LYS A 7 -5.53 -12.36 9.51
N HIS A 8 -6.70 -11.74 9.66
CA HIS A 8 -6.88 -10.61 10.57
C HIS A 8 -7.77 -11.03 11.76
N PRO A 9 -7.37 -10.75 13.02
CA PRO A 9 -8.08 -11.23 14.20
C PRO A 9 -9.39 -10.48 14.48
N VAL A 10 -9.60 -9.32 13.84
CA VAL A 10 -10.74 -8.43 14.10
C VAL A 10 -11.61 -8.26 12.86
N SER A 11 -12.93 -8.26 13.04
CA SER A 11 -13.90 -7.94 11.98
C SER A 11 -14.06 -6.43 11.86
N LEU A 12 -14.10 -5.92 10.63
CA LEU A 12 -14.33 -4.51 10.34
C LEU A 12 -15.84 -4.25 10.17
N ASP A 13 -16.41 -3.31 10.91
CA ASP A 13 -17.78 -2.82 10.68
C ASP A 13 -17.73 -1.44 10.01
N LYS A 14 -18.23 -1.37 8.78
CA LYS A 14 -18.30 -0.14 7.95
C LYS A 14 -16.99 0.68 7.94
N PRO A 15 -15.85 0.09 7.57
CA PRO A 15 -14.58 0.80 7.55
C PRO A 15 -14.57 1.88 6.46
N VAL A 16 -13.81 2.94 6.70
CA VAL A 16 -13.42 3.89 5.65
C VAL A 16 -12.10 3.41 5.04
N LEU A 17 -12.06 3.31 3.71
CA LEU A 17 -10.84 3.01 2.97
C LEU A 17 -10.20 4.32 2.50
N VAL A 18 -8.98 4.59 2.97
CA VAL A 18 -8.12 5.65 2.44
C VAL A 18 -7.20 5.04 1.39
N VAL A 19 -7.13 5.63 0.19
CA VAL A 19 -6.33 5.11 -0.92
C VAL A 19 -5.29 6.14 -1.33
N TYR A 20 -4.03 5.71 -1.33
CA TYR A 20 -2.92 6.42 -1.93
C TYR A 20 -2.24 5.49 -2.94
N LEU A 21 -1.98 6.01 -4.15
CA LEU A 21 -1.30 5.29 -5.23
C LEU A 21 -0.06 6.09 -5.64
N SER A 22 1.11 5.50 -5.48
CA SER A 22 2.37 6.20 -5.75
C SER A 22 2.66 6.36 -7.24
N GLY A 23 3.34 7.46 -7.58
CA GLY A 23 3.87 7.75 -8.91
C GLY A 23 2.89 8.33 -9.93
N TRP A 24 1.80 8.92 -9.46
CA TRP A 24 1.16 10.07 -10.11
C TRP A 24 1.60 11.37 -9.40
N ILE A 25 1.05 12.53 -9.81
CA ILE A 25 1.37 13.82 -9.21
C ILE A 25 1.07 13.81 -7.71
N ASP A 26 2.13 13.99 -6.90
CA ASP A 26 2.06 14.21 -5.45
C ASP A 26 2.93 15.42 -5.09
N SER A 27 2.30 16.59 -5.02
CA SER A 27 3.02 17.86 -4.82
C SER A 27 3.64 17.90 -3.43
N GLY A 28 4.98 17.98 -3.39
CA GLY A 28 5.72 18.00 -2.13
C GLY A 28 5.66 16.69 -1.34
N GLY A 29 5.20 15.59 -1.97
CA GLY A 29 5.04 14.30 -1.28
C GLY A 29 3.93 14.30 -0.22
N ALA A 30 2.97 15.22 -0.32
CA ALA A 30 1.95 15.43 0.72
C ALA A 30 1.09 14.17 0.97
N ALA A 31 0.69 13.47 -0.09
CA ALA A 31 -0.12 12.25 0.05
C ALA A 31 0.70 11.08 0.61
N GLN A 32 1.97 10.95 0.18
CA GLN A 32 2.90 9.98 0.77
C GLN A 32 3.07 10.23 2.27
N LEU A 33 3.41 11.47 2.67
CA LEU A 33 3.61 11.84 4.08
C LEU A 33 2.37 11.60 4.95
N ALA A 34 1.18 11.93 4.44
CA ALA A 34 -0.07 11.65 5.15
C ALA A 34 -0.33 10.15 5.32
N THR A 35 -0.02 9.34 4.30
CA THR A 35 -0.19 7.88 4.37
C THR A 35 0.81 7.27 5.35
N ASP A 36 2.07 7.70 5.32
CA ASP A 36 3.10 7.21 6.25
C ASP A 36 2.72 7.52 7.71
N ALA A 37 2.23 8.74 7.97
CA ALA A 37 1.74 9.12 9.30
C ALA A 37 0.56 8.26 9.76
N LEU A 38 -0.41 7.95 8.87
CA LEU A 38 -1.53 7.08 9.21
C LEU A 38 -1.07 5.65 9.52
N LEU A 39 -0.13 5.10 8.76
CA LEU A 39 0.39 3.75 8.97
C LEU A 39 1.13 3.64 10.31
N GLU A 40 1.95 4.64 10.64
CA GLU A 40 2.70 4.71 11.90
C GLU A 40 1.78 4.87 13.11
N GLU A 41 0.94 5.90 13.12
CA GLU A 41 0.09 6.25 14.27
C GLU A 41 -0.99 5.19 14.55
N CYS A 42 -1.53 4.55 13.50
CA CYS A 42 -2.56 3.53 13.66
C CYS A 42 -1.99 2.11 13.82
N GLN A 43 -0.67 1.94 13.82
CA GLN A 43 -0.01 0.63 13.86
C GLN A 43 -0.58 -0.33 12.80
N ALA A 44 -0.75 0.17 11.58
CA ALA A 44 -1.49 -0.55 10.55
C ALA A 44 -0.77 -1.85 10.15
N GLU A 45 -1.55 -2.93 10.00
CA GLU A 45 -1.03 -4.23 9.57
C GLU A 45 -1.49 -4.56 8.14
N PRO A 46 -0.67 -5.28 7.34
CA PRO A 46 -1.06 -5.68 6.00
C PRO A 46 -2.29 -6.59 6.01
N LEU A 47 -3.40 -6.14 5.42
CA LEU A 47 -4.63 -6.94 5.27
C LEU A 47 -4.56 -7.89 4.06
N ALA A 48 -3.98 -7.41 2.96
CA ALA A 48 -3.84 -8.17 1.72
C ALA A 48 -2.69 -7.63 0.87
N VAL A 49 -2.20 -8.47 -0.05
CA VAL A 49 -1.14 -8.12 -1.00
C VAL A 49 -1.61 -8.44 -2.42
N PHE A 50 -1.43 -7.48 -3.33
CA PHE A 50 -1.70 -7.66 -4.76
C PHE A 50 -0.50 -8.30 -5.46
N ASP A 51 -0.77 -9.12 -6.47
CA ASP A 51 0.24 -9.73 -7.35
C ASP A 51 0.92 -8.69 -8.25
N ASP A 52 2.15 -8.29 -7.89
CA ASP A 52 2.91 -7.23 -8.55
C ASP A 52 3.35 -7.60 -9.97
N ASP A 53 3.63 -8.88 -10.26
CA ASP A 53 3.90 -9.38 -11.61
C ASP A 53 2.76 -9.09 -12.60
N THR A 54 1.52 -9.02 -12.12
CA THR A 54 0.37 -8.67 -12.96
C THR A 54 0.25 -7.15 -13.20
N TYR A 55 0.59 -6.31 -12.22
CA TYR A 55 0.17 -4.90 -12.22
C TYR A 55 1.31 -3.88 -12.30
N LEU A 56 2.56 -4.29 -12.14
CA LEU A 56 3.71 -3.38 -12.10
C LEU A 56 4.60 -3.56 -13.33
N ASP A 57 4.88 -2.45 -14.05
CA ASP A 57 5.97 -2.45 -15.02
C ASP A 57 7.31 -2.29 -14.30
N PHE A 58 8.00 -3.40 -14.05
CA PHE A 58 9.31 -3.44 -13.40
C PHE A 58 10.42 -2.72 -14.18
N ARG A 59 10.25 -2.43 -15.48
CA ARG A 59 11.22 -1.64 -16.25
C ARG A 59 11.07 -0.16 -15.97
N ALA A 60 9.82 0.30 -15.83
CA ALA A 60 9.52 1.68 -15.45
C ALA A 60 9.81 1.93 -13.96
N ARG A 61 9.60 0.93 -13.10
CA ARG A 61 9.82 1.01 -11.65
C ARG A 61 10.66 -0.18 -11.18
N ARG A 62 11.98 -0.01 -11.22
CA ARG A 62 12.93 -1.05 -10.80
C ARG A 62 12.97 -1.14 -9.27
N PRO A 63 12.68 -2.31 -8.68
CA PRO A 63 12.82 -2.51 -7.25
C PRO A 63 14.28 -2.41 -6.81
N THR A 64 14.49 -1.79 -5.64
CA THR A 64 15.83 -1.73 -5.02
C THR A 64 16.18 -3.08 -4.41
N MET A 65 17.22 -3.74 -4.93
CA MET A 65 17.78 -4.93 -4.30
C MET A 65 18.61 -4.53 -3.08
N LYS A 66 18.42 -5.22 -1.96
CA LYS A 66 19.27 -5.12 -0.77
C LYS A 66 20.03 -6.44 -0.61
N LEU A 67 21.32 -6.37 -0.27
CA LEU A 67 22.18 -7.52 0.05
C LEU A 67 21.90 -8.06 1.46
#